data_AF-A0A8T0YKC7-F1
#
_entry.id   AF-A0A8T0YKC7-F1
#
_cell.length_a   1.000
_cell.length_b   1.000
_cell.length_c   1.000
_cell.angle_alpha   90.00
_cell.angle_beta   90.00
_cell.angle_gamma   90.00
#
_symmetry.space_group_name_H-M   'P 1'
#
loop_
_entity.id
_entity.type
_entity.pdbx_description
1 polymer ?
#
loop_
_entity_poly.entity_id
_entity_poly.type
_entity_poly.pdbx_seq_one_letter_code
_entity_poly.pdbx_strand_id
1 'polypeptide(L)'
;MERQLELMQDMGCNAIRMSHNPPAPELLDLCDRMGLLVIDEAFDEWGEGKVLNGYYRLFQDWAEKDLRAMITRDRNHPSIIMWSIGNEMREQRLESGASTTAFLTAIAHDADPTRPVTAGFSMSDDAIANGLAAAVDIPGWNYKPHRYEEYHRQPPDSIMYGIDTASTVSSRVVY
;
A
#
# COMPACT_ATOMS: atom_id res chain seq x y z
N MET A 1 20.31 -5.12 -2.89
CA MET A 1 19.02 -5.80 -2.71
C MET A 1 19.18 -6.94 -1.70
N GLU A 2 19.84 -8.05 -2.02
CA GLU A 2 19.98 -9.21 -1.10
C GLU A 2 20.51 -8.86 0.29
N ARG A 3 21.71 -8.25 0.38
CA ARG A 3 22.28 -7.78 1.66
C ARG A 3 21.34 -6.89 2.49
N GLN A 4 20.49 -6.09 1.85
CA GLN A 4 19.55 -5.24 2.58
C GLN A 4 18.46 -6.10 3.23
N LEU A 5 17.95 -7.10 2.51
CA LEU A 5 16.95 -8.04 3.03
C LEU A 5 17.53 -8.92 4.15
N GLU A 6 18.78 -9.39 4.02
CA GLU A 6 19.47 -10.15 5.08
C GLU A 6 19.53 -9.35 6.38
N LEU A 7 19.95 -8.08 6.32
CA LEU A 7 19.99 -7.20 7.49
C LEU A 7 18.60 -6.96 8.10
N MET A 8 17.56 -6.90 7.29
CA MET A 8 16.18 -6.77 7.77
C MET A 8 15.72 -8.07 8.47
N GLN A 9 16.06 -9.25 7.93
CA GLN A 9 15.76 -10.53 8.56
C GLN A 9 16.55 -10.72 9.87
N ASP A 10 17.82 -10.32 9.92
CA ASP A 10 18.62 -10.29 11.15
C ASP A 10 18.01 -9.40 12.23
N MET A 11 17.34 -8.31 11.82
CA MET A 11 16.57 -7.44 12.71
C MET A 11 15.23 -8.08 13.16
N GLY A 12 14.80 -9.17 12.52
CA GLY A 12 13.55 -9.88 12.81
C GLY A 12 12.39 -9.56 11.87
N CYS A 13 12.61 -8.85 10.77
CA CYS A 13 11.56 -8.56 9.79
C CYS A 13 11.19 -9.80 8.98
N ASN A 14 9.89 -10.00 8.78
CA ASN A 14 9.32 -11.06 7.94
C ASN A 14 8.48 -10.52 6.77
N ALA A 15 8.29 -9.20 6.67
CA ALA A 15 7.48 -8.56 5.65
C ALA A 15 8.12 -7.25 5.17
N ILE A 16 7.93 -6.94 3.87
CA ILE A 16 8.41 -5.75 3.19
C ILE A 16 7.24 -5.07 2.47
N ARG A 17 7.11 -3.76 2.62
CA ARG A 17 6.21 -2.92 1.81
C ARG A 17 7.03 -2.20 0.74
N MET A 18 6.59 -2.24 -0.51
CA MET A 18 7.28 -1.61 -1.64
C MET A 18 6.92 -0.12 -1.76
N SER A 19 7.21 0.65 -0.72
CA SER A 19 6.92 2.09 -0.66
C SER A 19 7.70 2.86 -1.74
N HIS A 20 7.09 3.56 -2.70
CA HIS A 20 5.64 3.63 -3.01
C HIS A 20 5.41 3.36 -4.49
N ASN A 21 6.05 2.31 -5.01
CA ASN A 21 6.07 1.97 -6.43
C ASN A 21 6.44 0.50 -6.66
N PRO A 22 6.08 -0.07 -7.82
CA PRO A 22 6.47 -1.42 -8.18
C PRO A 22 8.00 -1.58 -8.07
N PRO A 23 8.51 -2.63 -7.42
CA PRO A 23 9.94 -2.87 -7.32
C PRO A 23 10.50 -3.46 -8.62
N ALA A 24 11.83 -3.62 -8.66
CA ALA A 24 12.49 -4.45 -9.65
C ALA A 24 12.12 -5.93 -9.45
N PRO A 25 11.89 -6.72 -10.51
CA PRO A 25 11.54 -8.15 -10.40
C PRO A 25 12.54 -8.96 -9.57
N GLU A 26 13.83 -8.63 -9.65
CA GLU A 26 14.89 -9.31 -8.90
C GLU A 26 14.75 -9.15 -7.38
N LEU A 27 14.08 -8.09 -6.91
CA LEU A 27 13.79 -7.91 -5.49
C LEU A 27 12.68 -8.87 -5.03
N LEU A 28 11.65 -9.08 -5.86
CA LEU A 28 10.57 -10.02 -5.58
C LEU A 28 11.07 -11.47 -5.63
N ASP A 29 11.93 -11.80 -6.60
CA ASP A 29 12.65 -13.08 -6.67
C ASP A 29 13.46 -13.38 -5.40
N LEU A 30 14.08 -12.35 -4.81
CA LEU A 30 14.79 -12.48 -3.53
C LEU A 30 13.82 -12.71 -2.38
N CYS A 31 12.72 -11.93 -2.28
CA CYS A 31 11.71 -12.11 -1.25
C CYS A 31 11.11 -13.53 -1.28
N ASP A 32 10.84 -14.08 -2.47
CA ASP A 32 10.37 -15.45 -2.65
C ASP A 32 11.35 -16.47 -2.07
N ARG A 33 12.64 -16.37 -2.43
CA ARG A 33 13.67 -17.31 -1.96
C ARG A 33 13.94 -17.19 -0.46
N MET A 34 13.85 -15.98 0.08
CA MET A 34 14.18 -15.66 1.47
C MET A 34 12.99 -15.85 2.42
N GLY A 35 11.78 -16.12 1.90
CA GLY A 35 10.57 -16.32 2.69
C GLY A 35 10.04 -15.03 3.31
N LEU A 36 10.20 -13.89 2.63
CA LEU A 36 9.67 -12.59 3.05
C LEU A 36 8.30 -12.35 2.43
N LEU A 37 7.35 -11.86 3.22
CA LEU A 37 6.04 -11.43 2.74
C LEU A 37 6.14 -10.04 2.11
N VAL A 38 5.37 -9.78 1.07
CA VAL A 38 5.43 -8.52 0.31
C VAL A 38 4.05 -7.88 0.16
N ILE A 39 4.00 -6.58 0.42
CA ILE A 39 2.92 -5.68 0.01
C ILE A 39 3.46 -4.88 -1.17
N ASP A 40 2.98 -5.19 -2.37
CA ASP A 40 3.45 -4.53 -3.59
C ASP A 40 2.56 -3.32 -3.91
N GLU A 41 3.16 -2.15 -4.11
CA GLU A 41 2.45 -0.86 -4.09
C GLU A 41 2.59 -0.10 -5.40
N ALA A 42 1.46 0.32 -5.97
CA ALA A 42 1.43 0.90 -7.30
C ALA A 42 1.76 2.40 -7.33
N PHE A 43 1.17 3.19 -6.43
CA PHE A 43 1.10 4.65 -6.59
C PHE A 43 1.35 5.42 -5.29
N ASP A 44 2.05 6.55 -5.39
CA ASP A 44 2.15 7.56 -4.34
C ASP A 44 1.18 8.73 -4.52
N GLU A 45 0.52 8.86 -5.67
CA GLU A 45 -0.53 9.85 -5.91
C GLU A 45 -1.49 9.37 -6.99
N TRP A 46 -2.74 9.83 -6.96
CA TRP A 46 -3.76 9.53 -7.96
C TRP A 46 -4.05 10.76 -8.82
N GLY A 47 -5.29 11.21 -8.97
CA GLY A 47 -5.65 12.39 -9.78
C GLY A 47 -5.24 13.72 -9.12
N GLU A 48 -5.02 13.72 -7.82
CA GLU A 48 -4.60 14.88 -7.04
C GLU A 48 -3.08 14.85 -6.74
N GLY A 49 -2.33 15.73 -7.42
CA GLY A 49 -0.86 15.76 -7.34
C GLY A 49 -0.29 16.11 -5.96
N LYS A 50 0.70 15.34 -5.51
CA LYS A 50 1.56 15.70 -4.37
C LYS A 50 2.71 16.61 -4.80
N VAL A 51 3.25 16.40 -5.99
CA VAL A 51 4.40 17.14 -6.53
C VAL A 51 4.15 17.69 -7.94
N LEU A 52 4.91 18.73 -8.35
CA LEU A 52 4.67 19.48 -9.59
C LEU A 52 4.58 18.61 -10.85
N ASN A 53 5.41 17.58 -10.95
CA ASN A 53 5.50 16.69 -12.12
C ASN A 53 5.25 15.23 -11.73
N GLY A 54 4.37 15.02 -10.76
CA GLY A 54 4.04 13.68 -10.31
C GLY A 54 3.13 12.91 -11.27
N TYR A 55 2.81 11.68 -10.88
CA TYR A 55 1.99 10.74 -11.64
C TYR A 55 0.56 11.24 -11.91
N TYR A 56 0.04 12.21 -11.14
CA TYR A 56 -1.32 12.74 -11.32
C TYR A 56 -1.62 13.27 -12.72
N ARG A 57 -0.60 13.72 -13.43
CA ARG A 57 -0.69 14.18 -14.81
C ARG A 57 -0.99 13.04 -15.80
N LEU A 58 -0.68 11.80 -15.42
CA LEU A 58 -0.83 10.60 -16.24
C LEU A 58 -1.96 9.70 -15.73
N PHE A 59 -2.36 9.85 -14.47
CA PHE A 59 -3.28 8.94 -13.78
C PHE A 59 -4.53 8.61 -14.60
N GLN A 60 -5.20 9.62 -15.16
CA GLN A 60 -6.43 9.42 -15.92
C GLN A 60 -6.26 8.51 -17.16
N ASP A 61 -5.10 8.55 -17.82
CA ASP A 61 -4.84 7.81 -19.05
C ASP A 61 -4.08 6.48 -18.84
N TRP A 62 -3.40 6.35 -17.68
CA TRP A 62 -2.40 5.30 -17.43
C TRP A 62 -2.64 4.45 -16.19
N ALA A 63 -3.42 4.89 -15.20
CA ALA A 63 -3.55 4.18 -13.93
C ALA A 63 -4.01 2.72 -14.10
N GLU A 64 -5.01 2.47 -14.96
CA GLU A 64 -5.45 1.10 -15.25
C GLU A 64 -4.34 0.26 -15.91
N LYS A 65 -3.65 0.82 -16.90
CA LYS A 65 -2.61 0.09 -17.65
C LYS A 65 -1.45 -0.28 -16.73
N ASP A 66 -1.01 0.66 -15.90
CA ASP A 66 0.13 0.47 -15.02
C ASP A 66 -0.20 -0.47 -13.86
N LEU A 67 -1.40 -0.34 -13.25
CA LEU A 67 -1.85 -1.24 -12.20
C LEU A 67 -1.99 -2.69 -12.72
N ARG A 68 -2.62 -2.87 -13.89
CA ARG A 68 -2.73 -4.20 -14.52
C ARG A 68 -1.37 -4.76 -14.91
N ALA A 69 -0.45 -3.91 -15.38
CA ALA A 69 0.89 -4.33 -15.75
C ALA A 69 1.68 -4.85 -14.53
N MET A 70 1.65 -4.12 -13.41
CA MET A 70 2.24 -4.56 -12.14
C MET A 70 1.67 -5.91 -11.71
N ILE A 71 0.34 -6.01 -11.56
CA ILE A 71 -0.30 -7.24 -11.07
C ILE A 71 -0.05 -8.41 -12.03
N THR A 72 -0.13 -8.21 -13.33
CA THR A 72 0.10 -9.28 -14.32
C THR A 72 1.55 -9.76 -14.29
N ARG A 73 2.52 -8.84 -14.10
CA ARG A 73 3.94 -9.17 -13.93
C ARG A 73 4.15 -10.01 -12.67
N ASP A 74 3.51 -9.61 -11.57
CA ASP A 74 3.95 -10.01 -10.23
C ASP A 74 3.07 -11.09 -9.56
N ARG A 75 1.86 -11.36 -10.04
CA ARG A 75 0.89 -12.28 -9.41
C ARG A 75 1.35 -13.73 -9.21
N ASN A 76 2.47 -14.13 -9.81
CA ASN A 76 3.05 -15.46 -9.61
C ASN A 76 4.06 -15.52 -8.46
N HIS A 77 4.50 -14.37 -7.91
CA HIS A 77 5.39 -14.33 -6.76
C HIS A 77 4.66 -14.80 -5.50
N PRO A 78 5.08 -15.91 -4.86
CA PRO A 78 4.51 -16.38 -3.61
C PRO A 78 4.77 -15.44 -2.43
N SER A 79 5.79 -14.59 -2.49
CA SER A 79 6.06 -13.58 -1.46
C SER A 79 4.95 -12.53 -1.37
N ILE A 80 4.32 -12.17 -2.50
CA ILE A 80 3.29 -11.13 -2.51
C ILE A 80 2.02 -11.65 -1.86
N ILE A 81 1.56 -10.91 -0.85
CA ILE A 81 0.34 -11.23 -0.10
C ILE A 81 -0.76 -10.18 -0.26
N MET A 82 -0.43 -8.95 -0.66
CA MET A 82 -1.41 -7.86 -0.82
C MET A 82 -0.99 -6.91 -1.95
N TRP A 83 -1.99 -6.33 -2.63
CA TRP A 83 -1.80 -5.27 -3.62
C TRP A 83 -2.16 -3.92 -3.02
N SER A 84 -1.19 -3.02 -2.84
CA SER A 84 -1.46 -1.65 -2.40
C SER A 84 -1.72 -0.74 -3.59
N ILE A 85 -2.93 -0.19 -3.68
CA ILE A 85 -3.32 0.72 -4.77
C ILE A 85 -2.91 2.16 -4.50
N GLY A 86 -2.35 2.47 -3.33
CA GLY A 86 -2.00 3.85 -3.02
C GLY A 86 -1.45 4.13 -1.62
N ASN A 87 -0.59 5.13 -1.52
CA ASN A 87 -0.10 5.71 -0.27
C ASN A 87 -0.55 7.17 -0.05
N GLU A 88 -1.23 7.46 1.06
CA GLU A 88 -1.52 8.82 1.53
C GLU A 88 -2.13 9.76 0.48
N MET A 89 -3.11 9.23 -0.27
CA MET A 89 -3.77 9.95 -1.36
C MET A 89 -4.48 11.21 -0.87
N ARG A 90 -4.43 12.31 -1.64
CA ARG A 90 -5.14 13.55 -1.26
C ARG A 90 -6.65 13.37 -1.36
N GLU A 91 -7.09 12.45 -2.21
CA GLU A 91 -8.48 12.01 -2.40
C GLU A 91 -9.13 11.49 -1.12
N GLN A 92 -8.37 11.16 -0.07
CA GLN A 92 -8.91 10.86 1.27
C GLN A 92 -9.87 11.94 1.77
N ARG A 93 -9.69 13.21 1.37
CA ARG A 93 -10.52 14.36 1.75
C ARG A 93 -11.59 14.74 0.74
N LEU A 94 -11.71 13.99 -0.35
CA LEU A 94 -12.61 14.31 -1.45
C LEU A 94 -13.77 13.32 -1.50
N GLU A 95 -14.95 13.80 -1.89
CA GLU A 95 -16.12 12.93 -2.13
C GLU A 95 -15.85 11.92 -3.25
N SER A 96 -14.98 12.24 -4.20
CA SER A 96 -14.54 11.34 -5.26
C SER A 96 -13.59 10.23 -4.78
N GLY A 97 -13.07 10.30 -3.56
CA GLY A 97 -12.07 9.34 -3.09
C GLY A 97 -12.58 7.90 -3.09
N ALA A 98 -13.83 7.66 -2.67
CA ALA A 98 -14.43 6.33 -2.72
C ALA A 98 -14.52 5.77 -4.14
N SER A 99 -14.91 6.59 -5.13
CA SER A 99 -15.06 6.11 -6.50
C SER A 99 -13.71 5.81 -7.16
N THR A 100 -12.69 6.63 -6.91
CA THR A 100 -11.32 6.35 -7.37
C THR A 100 -10.75 5.09 -6.71
N THR A 101 -10.97 4.92 -5.40
CA THR A 101 -10.52 3.72 -4.67
C THR A 101 -11.21 2.47 -5.21
N ALA A 102 -12.54 2.50 -5.33
CA ALA A 102 -13.32 1.37 -5.85
C ALA A 102 -12.95 1.01 -7.30
N PHE A 103 -12.65 1.99 -8.14
CA PHE A 103 -12.16 1.78 -9.50
C PHE A 103 -10.84 0.99 -9.52
N LEU A 104 -9.85 1.40 -8.72
CA LEU A 104 -8.56 0.71 -8.65
C LEU A 104 -8.68 -0.68 -8.00
N THR A 105 -9.49 -0.83 -6.96
CA THR A 105 -9.78 -2.12 -6.34
C THR A 105 -10.41 -3.10 -7.33
N ALA A 106 -11.39 -2.64 -8.12
CA ALA A 106 -12.02 -3.47 -9.14
C ALA A 106 -11.02 -3.95 -10.21
N ILE A 107 -10.09 -3.09 -10.63
CA ILE A 107 -9.02 -3.47 -11.56
C ILE A 107 -8.12 -4.53 -10.94
N ALA A 108 -7.74 -4.36 -9.68
CA ALA A 108 -6.85 -5.29 -9.00
C ALA A 108 -7.51 -6.67 -8.82
N HIS A 109 -8.78 -6.72 -8.38
CA HIS A 109 -9.55 -7.97 -8.28
C HIS A 109 -9.75 -8.66 -9.63
N ASP A 110 -9.97 -7.89 -10.70
CA ASP A 110 -10.09 -8.45 -12.05
C ASP A 110 -8.76 -9.04 -12.55
N ALA A 111 -7.62 -8.40 -12.24
CA ALA A 111 -6.29 -8.87 -12.64
C ALA A 111 -5.78 -10.06 -11.80
N ASP A 112 -6.08 -10.06 -10.50
CA ASP A 112 -5.74 -11.11 -9.55
C ASP A 112 -6.75 -11.16 -8.37
N PRO A 113 -7.76 -12.04 -8.42
CA PRO A 113 -8.73 -12.18 -7.33
C PRO A 113 -8.19 -12.98 -6.12
N THR A 114 -6.94 -13.47 -6.18
CA THR A 114 -6.40 -14.39 -5.17
C THR A 114 -5.76 -13.67 -3.97
N ARG A 115 -5.55 -12.36 -4.07
CA ARG A 115 -4.89 -11.54 -3.04
C ARG A 115 -5.72 -10.30 -2.72
N PRO A 116 -5.81 -9.90 -1.44
CA PRO A 116 -6.54 -8.72 -1.04
C PRO A 116 -5.85 -7.43 -1.49
N VAL A 117 -6.68 -6.40 -1.69
CA VAL A 117 -6.30 -5.05 -2.01
C VAL A 117 -6.26 -4.20 -0.74
N THR A 118 -5.23 -3.36 -0.62
CA THR A 118 -4.99 -2.45 0.51
C THR A 118 -4.67 -1.05 -0.01
N ALA A 119 -4.73 -0.06 0.88
CA ALA A 119 -4.16 1.27 0.66
C ALA A 119 -3.72 1.88 1.99
N GLY A 120 -2.78 2.83 1.96
CA GLY A 120 -2.28 3.52 3.14
C GLY A 120 -2.99 4.85 3.39
N PHE A 121 -3.65 4.97 4.54
CA PHE A 121 -4.46 6.13 4.92
C PHE A 121 -3.86 6.87 6.12
N SER A 122 -3.27 8.04 5.86
CA SER A 122 -2.79 8.98 6.89
C SER A 122 -3.87 9.90 7.43
N MET A 123 -4.92 10.15 6.64
CA MET A 123 -6.10 10.92 7.01
C MET A 123 -7.25 9.92 7.30
N SER A 124 -7.00 9.00 8.25
CA SER A 124 -7.82 7.80 8.45
C SER A 124 -9.30 8.09 8.70
N ASP A 125 -9.62 9.15 9.46
CA ASP A 125 -11.01 9.54 9.73
C ASP A 125 -11.72 10.03 8.46
N ASP A 126 -11.03 10.83 7.63
CA ASP A 126 -11.53 11.28 6.33
C ASP A 126 -11.69 10.08 5.38
N ALA A 127 -10.73 9.15 5.37
CA ALA A 127 -10.77 7.94 4.55
C ALA A 127 -11.95 7.03 4.92
N ILE A 128 -12.30 6.94 6.21
CA ILE A 128 -13.49 6.22 6.69
C ILE A 128 -14.76 6.98 6.29
N ALA A 129 -14.85 8.28 6.62
CA ALA A 129 -16.04 9.09 6.38
C ALA A 129 -16.39 9.20 4.89
N ASN A 130 -15.38 9.29 4.03
CA ASN A 130 -15.54 9.41 2.59
C ASN A 130 -15.59 8.05 1.87
N GLY A 131 -15.57 6.92 2.60
CA GLY A 131 -15.79 5.58 2.06
C GLY A 131 -14.58 4.92 1.37
N LEU A 132 -13.38 5.50 1.44
CA LEU A 132 -12.17 4.91 0.86
C LEU A 132 -11.77 3.62 1.59
N ALA A 133 -11.81 3.65 2.93
CA ALA A 133 -11.44 2.48 3.74
C ALA A 133 -12.34 1.27 3.50
N ALA A 134 -13.62 1.51 3.16
CA ALA A 134 -14.58 0.46 2.83
C ALA A 134 -14.46 -0.04 1.38
N ALA A 135 -13.70 0.65 0.53
CA ALA A 135 -13.51 0.31 -0.88
C ALA A 135 -12.26 -0.56 -1.13
N VAL A 136 -11.52 -0.93 -0.09
CA VAL A 136 -10.40 -1.90 -0.12
C VAL A 136 -10.72 -3.08 0.79
N ASP A 137 -10.05 -4.22 0.60
CA ASP A 137 -10.28 -5.41 1.42
C ASP A 137 -9.68 -5.25 2.83
N ILE A 138 -8.51 -4.61 2.92
CA ILE A 138 -7.78 -4.40 4.18
C ILE A 138 -7.28 -2.95 4.23
N PRO A 139 -7.87 -2.06 5.04
CA PRO A 139 -7.35 -0.71 5.22
C PRO A 139 -6.05 -0.70 6.05
N GLY A 140 -5.07 0.06 5.56
CA GLY A 140 -3.81 0.32 6.26
C GLY A 140 -3.78 1.72 6.88
N TRP A 141 -3.40 1.82 8.15
CA TRP A 141 -3.39 3.09 8.89
C TRP A 141 -1.97 3.65 9.08
N ASN A 142 -1.69 4.82 8.51
CA ASN A 142 -0.40 5.49 8.68
C ASN A 142 -0.39 6.28 10.00
N TYR A 143 0.53 5.91 10.90
CA TYR A 143 0.85 6.67 12.12
C TYR A 143 -0.33 6.84 13.12
N LYS A 144 -1.23 5.86 13.22
CA LYS A 144 -2.41 5.90 14.13
C LYS A 144 -2.46 4.83 15.24
N PRO A 145 -1.35 4.44 15.89
CA PRO A 145 -1.41 3.38 16.92
C PRO A 145 -2.37 3.70 18.08
N HIS A 146 -2.50 4.98 18.42
CA HIS A 146 -3.41 5.48 19.46
C HIS A 146 -4.90 5.36 19.13
N ARG A 147 -5.26 5.03 17.88
CA ARG A 147 -6.64 4.90 17.38
C ARG A 147 -7.00 3.47 17.02
N TYR A 148 -6.08 2.52 17.10
CA TYR A 148 -6.31 1.17 16.56
C TYR A 148 -7.49 0.45 17.20
N GLU A 149 -7.69 0.61 18.50
CA GLU A 149 -8.86 0.05 19.18
C GLU A 149 -10.17 0.66 18.69
N GLU A 150 -10.18 1.96 18.38
CA GLU A 150 -11.36 2.65 17.85
C GLU A 150 -11.70 2.16 16.44
N TYR A 151 -10.69 2.08 15.55
CA TYR A 151 -10.87 1.65 14.17
C TYR A 151 -11.28 0.18 14.08
N HIS A 152 -10.71 -0.71 14.90
CA HIS A 152 -11.07 -2.12 14.89
C HIS A 152 -12.52 -2.38 15.35
N ARG A 153 -13.13 -1.45 16.10
CA ARG A 153 -14.54 -1.56 16.51
C ARG A 153 -15.51 -1.17 15.40
N GLN A 154 -15.06 -0.59 14.29
CA GLN A 154 -15.92 0.03 13.28
C GLN A 154 -15.40 -0.17 11.84
N PRO A 155 -15.83 -1.24 11.13
CA PRO A 155 -16.76 -2.27 11.59
C PRO A 155 -16.08 -3.30 12.52
N PRO A 156 -16.85 -3.91 13.45
CA PRO A 156 -16.35 -5.03 14.26
C PRO A 156 -15.79 -6.14 13.37
N ASP A 157 -14.73 -6.80 13.83
CA ASP A 157 -14.01 -7.87 13.11
C ASP A 157 -13.32 -7.42 11.80
N SER A 158 -13.16 -6.10 11.58
CA SER A 158 -12.36 -5.60 10.46
C SER A 158 -10.89 -6.00 10.59
N ILE A 159 -10.35 -6.57 9.51
CA ILE A 159 -8.91 -6.77 9.35
C ILE A 159 -8.29 -5.41 9.02
N MET A 160 -7.31 -4.99 9.81
CA MET A 160 -6.58 -3.75 9.61
C MET A 160 -5.15 -3.90 10.11
N TYR A 161 -4.26 -3.03 9.66
CA TYR A 161 -2.86 -3.04 10.09
C TYR A 161 -2.23 -1.64 10.04
N GLY A 162 -1.12 -1.49 10.74
CA GLY A 162 -0.23 -0.34 10.59
C GLY A 162 0.62 -0.52 9.35
N ILE A 163 0.22 0.09 8.24
CA ILE A 163 0.96 0.04 6.97
C ILE A 163 2.20 0.95 6.98
N ASP A 164 2.18 2.00 7.81
CA ASP A 164 3.32 2.88 8.04
C ASP A 164 3.33 3.37 9.50
N THR A 165 4.48 3.25 10.18
CA THR A 165 4.57 3.43 11.63
C THR A 165 5.90 4.06 12.07
N ALA A 166 5.91 4.56 13.31
CA ALA A 166 7.04 5.20 13.98
C ALA A 166 7.52 6.52 13.33
N SER A 167 8.14 6.47 12.15
CA SER A 167 8.87 7.59 11.52
C SER A 167 9.84 8.30 12.49
N THR A 168 10.44 7.54 13.41
CA THR A 168 11.42 8.07 14.36
C THR A 168 12.73 8.35 13.64
N VAL A 169 13.33 9.51 13.89
CA VAL A 169 14.60 9.93 13.26
C VAL A 169 15.74 9.77 14.26
N SER A 170 16.85 9.16 13.82
CA SER A 170 18.07 9.03 14.60
C SER A 170 19.31 9.11 13.71
N SER A 171 20.45 9.46 14.31
CA SER A 171 21.77 9.42 13.66
C SER A 171 22.62 8.37 14.35
N ARG A 172 23.27 7.50 13.57
CA ARG A 172 24.11 6.41 14.09
C ARG A 172 25.23 6.98 14.98
N VAL A 173 25.31 6.52 16.24
CA VAL A 173 26.29 6.95 17.26
C VAL A 173 26.14 8.41 17.74
N VAL A 174 24.95 9.01 17.61
CA VAL A 174 24.63 10.32 18.19
C VAL A 174 23.65 10.13 19.35
N TYR A 175 23.96 10.73 20.51
CA TYR A 175 23.24 10.55 21.78
C TYR A 175 22.77 11.89 22.35
#